data_AF-A0A2W6P8V5-F1
#
_entry.id   AF-A0A2W6P8V5-F1
#
_cell.length_a   1.000
_cell.length_b   1.000
_cell.length_c   1.000
_cell.angle_alpha   90.00
_cell.angle_beta   90.00
_cell.angle_gamma   90.00
#
_symmetry.space_group_name_H-M   'P 1'
#
loop_
_entity.id
_entity.type
_entity.pdbx_description
1 polymer ?
#
loop_
_entity_poly.entity_id
_entity_poly.type
_entity_poly.pdbx_seq_one_letter_code
_entity_poly.pdbx_strand_id
1 'polypeptide(L)' 'LAEDPETLSISCEVTFRHGTFRFNGNVSEKLLTLLIQELKR' A
#
# COMPACT_ATOMS: atom_id res chain seq x y z
N LEU A 1 9.35 -18.24 -16.62
CA LEU A 1 8.68 -16.93 -16.57
C LEU A 1 8.68 -16.51 -15.12
N ALA A 2 9.23 -15.35 -14.77
CA ALA A 2 8.99 -14.79 -13.45
C ALA A 2 7.50 -14.47 -13.39
N GLU A 3 6.78 -15.04 -12.42
CA GLU A 3 5.38 -14.72 -12.19
C GLU A 3 5.29 -13.21 -11.95
N ASP A 4 4.45 -12.54 -12.74
CA ASP A 4 4.20 -11.11 -12.57
C ASP A 4 3.76 -10.90 -11.11
N PRO A 5 4.40 -9.99 -10.35
CA PRO A 5 4.05 -9.81 -8.95
C PRO A 5 2.57 -9.46 -8.86
N GLU A 6 1.79 -10.24 -8.10
CA GLU A 6 0.36 -10.01 -7.94
C GLU A 6 0.12 -8.54 -7.53
N THR A 7 -0.41 -7.76 -8.47
CA THR A 7 -0.78 -6.38 -8.22
C THR A 7 -2.16 -6.36 -7.59
N LEU A 8 -2.25 -5.87 -6.37
CA LEU A 8 -3.50 -5.66 -5.67
C LEU A 8 -4.10 -4.34 -6.14
N SER A 9 -5.29 -4.40 -6.75
CA SER A 9 -6.06 -3.20 -7.04
C SER A 9 -6.74 -2.74 -5.76
N ILE A 10 -6.13 -1.76 -5.08
CA ILE A 10 -6.61 -1.26 -3.79
C ILE A 10 -6.79 0.25 -3.82
N SER A 11 -7.79 0.71 -3.08
CA SER A 11 -7.97 2.11 -2.72
C SER A 11 -7.92 2.19 -1.20
N CYS A 12 -6.95 2.92 -0.66
CA CYS A 12 -6.72 3.03 0.77
C CYS A 12 -6.38 4.48 1.14
N GLU A 13 -6.91 4.95 2.26
CA GLU A 13 -6.61 6.26 2.80
C GLU A 13 -6.13 6.12 4.23
N VAL A 14 -4.98 6.72 4.53
CA VAL A 14 -4.37 6.73 5.85
C VAL A 14 -4.34 8.17 6.34
N THR A 15 -5.09 8.46 7.40
CA THR A 15 -5.16 9.80 7.99
C THR A 15 -4.24 9.87 9.20
N PHE A 16 -3.33 10.84 9.16
CA PHE A 16 -2.44 11.22 10.25
C PHE A 16 -2.90 12.55 10.84
N ARG A 17 -2.35 12.90 12.02
CA ARG A 17 -2.66 14.19 12.67
C ARG A 17 -2.43 15.41 11.77
N HIS A 18 -1.47 15.34 10.85
CA HIS A 18 -1.02 16.48 10.04
C HIS A 18 -1.31 16.31 8.54
N GLY A 19 -2.15 15.35 8.15
CA GLY A 19 -2.51 15.15 6.76
C GLY A 19 -2.93 13.74 6.43
N THR A 20 -3.23 13.50 5.16
CA THR A 20 -3.79 12.25 4.67
C THR A 20 -2.95 11.74 3.51
N PHE A 21 -2.65 10.45 3.54
CA PHE A 21 -1.96 9.75 2.47
C PHE A 21 -2.91 8.76 1.80
N ARG A 22 -3.05 8.84 0.47
CA ARG A 22 -4.00 8.03 -0.29
C ARG A 22 -3.28 7.17 -1.32
N PHE A 23 -3.58 5.88 -1.31
CA PHE A 23 -3.26 4.93 -2.37
C PHE A 23 -4.50 4.69 -3.22
N ASN A 24 -4.35 4.78 -4.54
CA ASN A 24 -5.38 4.39 -5.49
C ASN A 24 -4.72 3.65 -6.67
N GLY A 25 -5.29 2.49 -7.02
CA GLY A 25 -4.89 1.72 -8.19
C GLY A 25 -4.11 0.46 -7.84
N ASN A 26 -3.27 0.03 -8.78
CA ASN A 26 -2.51 -1.20 -8.65
C ASN A 26 -1.28 -0.97 -7.75
N VAL A 27 -1.26 -1.66 -6.61
CA VAL A 27 -0.18 -1.65 -5.64
C VAL A 27 0.41 -3.04 -5.55
N SER A 28 1.74 -3.16 -5.53
CA SER A 28 2.36 -4.46 -5.29
C SER A 28 2.13 -4.91 -3.86
N GLU A 29 1.88 -6.20 -3.65
CA GLU A 29 1.71 -6.78 -2.31
C GLU A 29 2.90 -6.46 -1.38
N LYS A 30 4.12 -6.47 -1.94
CA LYS A 30 5.34 -6.10 -1.22
C LYS A 30 5.29 -4.66 -0.70
N LEU A 31 4.85 -3.70 -1.53
CA LEU A 31 4.74 -2.31 -1.12
C LEU A 31 3.69 -2.15 -0.01
N LEU A 32 2.52 -2.77 -0.19
CA LEU A 32 1.44 -2.75 0.82
C LEU A 32 1.91 -3.30 2.16
N THR A 33 2.63 -4.42 2.16
CA THR A 33 3.17 -5.05 3.37
C THR A 33 4.14 -4.12 4.11
N LEU A 34 5.07 -3.49 3.40
CA LEU A 34 6.02 -2.54 4.00
C LEU A 34 5.32 -1.33 4.61
N LEU A 35 4.30 -0.80 3.93
CA LEU A 35 3.51 0.33 4.45
C LEU A 35 2.81 -0.04 5.76
N ILE A 36 2.14 -1.20 5.80
CA ILE A 36 1.46 -1.67 7.01
C ILE A 36 2.46 -1.85 8.16
N GLN A 37 3.66 -2.36 7.89
CA GLN A 37 4.70 -2.51 8.91
C GLN A 37 5.17 -1.16 9.47
N GLU A 38 5.44 -0.18 8.62
CA GLU A 38 5.87 1.15 9.07
C GLU A 38 4.75 1.90 9.82
N LEU A 39 3.48 1.69 9.46
CA LEU A 39 2.34 2.30 10.15
C LEU A 39 2.07 1.70 11.55
N LYS A 40 2.53 0.48 11.79
CA LYS A 40 2.39 -0.20 13.09
C LYS A 40 3.50 0.13 14.09
N ARG A 41 4.57 0.79 13.65
CA ARG A 41 5.65 1.25 14.54
C ARG A 41 5.22 2.49 15.31
#